data_AF-A0A7U6KNI9-F1
#
_entry.id   AF-A0A7U6KNI9-F1
#
_cell.length_a   1.000
_cell.length_b   1.000
_cell.length_c   1.000
_cell.angle_alpha   90.00
_cell.angle_beta   90.00
_cell.angle_gamma   90.00
#
_symmetry.space_group_name_H-M   'P 1'
#
loop_
_entity.id
_entity.type
_entity.pdbx_description
1 polymer ?
#
loop_
_entity_poly.entity_id
_entity_poly.type
_entity_poly.pdbx_seq_one_letter_code
_entity_poly.pdbx_strand_id
1 'polypeptide(L)'
;MNQDMAIVFKGFKKYKTLDYVTSWFWRGADYIKNSSAKLAFVATNSVVQGEQVAMLFPYIFDLGITIKFAYQTFIWKNNAKDNANVHVVIIGLSTNNNESKDIYINIKGNTSRKTVKNITPYLFEGGNIAISRRSKPLCSVPPISKGNMPYDDGNLLLNSEEKMS
;
A
#
# COMPACT_ATOMS: atom_id res chain seq x y z
N MET A 1 16.59 -4.98 -9.70
CA MET A 1 15.58 -4.70 -8.64
C MET A 1 16.14 -3.77 -7.56
N ASN A 2 17.18 -4.13 -6.80
CA ASN A 2 17.68 -3.27 -5.70
C ASN A 2 18.40 -1.98 -6.15
N GLN A 3 18.99 -1.94 -7.34
CA GLN A 3 19.70 -0.75 -7.84
C GLN A 3 18.71 0.33 -8.35
N ASP A 4 17.68 -0.08 -9.09
CA ASP A 4 16.69 0.84 -9.66
C ASP A 4 15.92 1.60 -8.57
N MET A 5 15.46 0.86 -7.54
CA MET A 5 14.78 1.48 -6.40
C MET A 5 15.70 2.41 -5.60
N ALA A 6 17.01 2.15 -5.57
CA ALA A 6 17.96 3.05 -4.91
C ALA A 6 18.11 4.39 -5.66
N ILE A 7 18.02 4.36 -6.99
CA ILE A 7 18.00 5.56 -7.83
C ILE A 7 16.70 6.34 -7.59
N VAL A 8 15.56 5.66 -7.62
CA VAL A 8 14.22 6.26 -7.49
C VAL A 8 14.03 6.89 -6.10
N PHE A 9 14.41 6.19 -5.04
CA PHE A 9 14.21 6.60 -3.65
C PHE A 9 15.46 7.24 -3.02
N LYS A 10 16.31 7.88 -3.82
CA LYS A 10 17.50 8.57 -3.33
C LYS A 10 17.13 9.55 -2.21
N GLY A 11 17.68 9.33 -1.01
CA GLY A 11 17.40 10.13 0.20
C GLY A 11 16.36 9.53 1.16
N PHE A 12 15.65 8.47 0.78
CA PHE A 12 14.75 7.76 1.70
C PHE A 12 15.57 6.87 2.65
N LYS A 13 15.29 6.96 3.97
CA LYS A 13 16.01 6.17 4.99
C LYS A 13 15.66 4.69 4.96
N LYS A 14 14.43 4.34 4.58
CA LYS A 14 13.91 2.97 4.56
C LYS A 14 13.05 2.78 3.31
N TYR A 15 13.62 2.23 2.24
CA TYR A 15 12.90 1.94 0.99
C TYR A 15 13.05 0.49 0.52
N LYS A 16 13.97 -0.29 1.10
CA LYS A 16 14.27 -1.67 0.67
C LYS A 16 13.12 -2.66 0.89
N THR A 17 12.16 -2.32 1.75
CA THR A 17 10.97 -3.12 2.02
C THR A 17 9.75 -2.63 1.23
N LEU A 18 9.88 -1.56 0.44
CA LEU A 18 8.80 -1.09 -0.42
C LEU A 18 8.55 -2.09 -1.56
N ASP A 19 7.29 -2.25 -1.95
CA ASP A 19 6.94 -2.97 -3.17
C ASP A 19 7.51 -2.21 -4.39
N TYR A 20 8.00 -2.90 -5.41
CA TYR A 20 8.58 -2.28 -6.60
C TYR A 20 7.62 -1.29 -7.27
N VAL A 21 6.31 -1.58 -7.27
CA VAL A 21 5.28 -0.70 -7.86
C VAL A 21 5.27 0.70 -7.24
N THR A 22 5.68 0.84 -5.97
CA THR A 22 5.77 2.13 -5.27
C THR A 22 6.73 3.10 -5.97
N SER A 23 7.72 2.57 -6.70
CA SER A 23 8.68 3.37 -7.48
C SER A 23 7.96 4.23 -8.51
N TRP A 24 6.93 3.70 -9.15
CA TRP A 24 6.13 4.42 -10.15
C TRP A 24 5.24 5.47 -9.51
N PHE A 25 4.70 5.20 -8.33
CA PHE A 25 3.94 6.19 -7.57
C PHE A 25 4.81 7.39 -7.20
N TRP A 26 5.99 7.15 -6.63
CA TRP A 26 6.93 8.22 -6.29
C TRP A 26 7.41 8.97 -7.54
N ARG A 27 7.83 8.23 -8.58
CA ARG A 27 8.32 8.83 -9.83
C ARG A 27 7.28 9.66 -10.54
N GLY A 28 6.05 9.14 -10.62
CA GLY A 28 4.92 9.81 -11.22
C GLY A 28 4.51 11.04 -10.42
N ALA A 29 4.46 10.92 -9.08
CA ALA A 29 4.20 12.06 -8.21
C ALA A 29 5.23 13.18 -8.41
N ASP A 30 6.51 12.83 -8.35
CA ASP A 30 7.61 13.77 -8.59
C ASP A 30 7.56 14.41 -10.00
N TYR A 31 7.06 13.67 -10.99
CA TYR A 31 6.92 14.17 -12.36
C TYR A 31 5.76 15.15 -12.53
N ILE A 32 4.60 14.88 -11.90
CA ILE A 32 3.42 15.75 -12.04
C ILE A 32 3.41 16.93 -11.07
N LYS A 33 4.32 16.96 -10.08
CA LYS A 33 4.40 18.07 -9.12
C LYS A 33 4.51 19.39 -9.88
N ASN A 34 3.81 20.43 -9.41
CA ASN A 34 3.76 21.75 -10.05
C ASN A 34 3.17 21.79 -11.48
N SER A 35 2.43 20.77 -11.90
CA SER A 35 1.69 20.75 -13.18
C SER A 35 0.19 20.54 -12.95
N SER A 36 -0.61 20.66 -14.02
CA SER A 36 -2.02 20.25 -14.03
C SER A 36 -2.23 18.78 -14.44
N ALA A 37 -1.14 18.01 -14.61
CA ALA A 37 -1.22 16.62 -15.00
C ALA A 37 -1.83 15.75 -13.90
N LYS A 38 -2.53 14.71 -14.32
CA LYS A 38 -3.13 13.68 -13.46
C LYS A 38 -2.60 12.33 -13.91
N LEU A 39 -2.41 11.41 -12.97
CA LEU A 39 -1.98 10.05 -13.27
C LEU A 39 -2.82 9.04 -12.50
N ALA A 40 -2.85 7.80 -12.97
CA ALA A 40 -3.45 6.70 -12.23
C ALA A 40 -2.67 5.41 -12.46
N PHE A 41 -2.55 4.60 -11.41
CA PHE A 41 -1.92 3.29 -11.49
C PHE A 41 -2.82 2.21 -10.89
N VAL A 42 -2.74 1.01 -11.48
CA VAL A 42 -3.18 -0.24 -10.86
C VAL A 42 -2.00 -0.79 -10.06
N ALA A 43 -2.25 -1.24 -8.84
CA ALA A 43 -1.20 -1.79 -7.99
C ALA A 43 -1.75 -2.88 -7.07
N THR A 44 -0.85 -3.71 -6.54
CA THR A 44 -1.16 -4.61 -5.41
C THR A 44 -1.73 -3.80 -4.25
N ASN A 45 -2.74 -4.34 -3.56
CA ASN A 45 -3.37 -3.63 -2.44
C ASN A 45 -2.44 -3.42 -1.23
N SER A 46 -1.31 -4.12 -1.18
CA SER A 46 -0.25 -3.93 -0.19
C SER A 46 0.27 -2.49 -0.15
N VAL A 47 0.24 -1.75 -1.26
CA VAL A 47 0.70 -0.35 -1.31
C VAL A 47 -0.09 0.60 -0.38
N VAL A 48 -1.34 0.22 -0.06
CA VAL A 48 -2.23 0.97 0.84
C VAL A 48 -2.49 0.23 2.15
N GLN A 49 -1.64 -0.73 2.52
CA GLN A 49 -1.77 -1.52 3.75
C GLN A 49 -0.44 -1.61 4.53
N GLY A 50 -0.55 -1.72 5.86
CA GLY A 50 0.60 -1.96 6.74
C GLY A 50 1.69 -0.88 6.65
N GLU A 51 2.95 -1.32 6.68
CA GLU A 51 4.13 -0.44 6.77
C GLU A 51 4.38 0.37 5.47
N GLN A 52 3.96 -0.14 4.30
CA GLN A 52 4.15 0.50 2.98
C GLN A 52 3.59 1.92 2.95
N VAL A 53 2.42 2.12 3.55
CA VAL A 53 1.66 3.38 3.50
C VAL A 53 2.46 4.54 4.09
N ALA A 54 2.98 4.34 5.30
CA ALA A 54 3.75 5.36 6.01
C ALA A 54 5.14 5.59 5.41
N MET A 55 5.64 4.66 4.60
CA MET A 55 6.91 4.80 3.91
C MET A 55 6.82 5.59 2.60
N LEU A 56 5.63 5.71 2.00
CA LEU A 56 5.44 6.32 0.68
C LEU A 56 4.55 7.57 0.71
N PHE A 57 3.31 7.42 1.16
CA PHE A 57 2.28 8.45 0.97
C PHE A 57 2.54 9.78 1.67
N PRO A 58 3.15 9.84 2.87
CA PRO A 58 3.54 11.11 3.47
C PRO A 58 4.41 11.95 2.51
N TYR A 59 5.42 11.33 1.89
CA TYR A 59 6.28 12.01 0.92
C TYR A 59 5.53 12.46 -0.34
N ILE A 60 4.57 11.67 -0.83
CA ILE A 60 3.72 12.06 -1.96
C ILE A 60 2.86 13.28 -1.58
N PHE A 61 2.27 13.27 -0.40
CA PHE A 61 1.42 14.37 0.08
C PHE A 61 2.23 15.65 0.35
N ASP A 62 3.48 15.53 0.80
CA ASP A 62 4.40 16.66 0.98
C ASP A 62 4.72 17.39 -0.34
N LEU A 63 4.54 16.71 -1.50
CA LEU A 63 4.63 17.34 -2.83
C LEU A 63 3.36 18.13 -3.21
N GLY A 64 2.38 18.25 -2.32
CA GLY A 64 1.09 18.90 -2.59
C GLY A 64 0.12 18.04 -3.39
N ILE A 65 0.47 16.78 -3.65
CA ILE A 65 -0.33 15.83 -4.42
C ILE A 65 -1.38 15.21 -3.52
N THR A 66 -2.57 14.93 -4.06
CA THR A 66 -3.60 14.17 -3.37
C THR A 66 -4.18 13.07 -4.24
N ILE A 67 -4.85 12.13 -3.58
CA ILE A 67 -5.62 11.09 -4.24
C ILE A 67 -6.92 11.71 -4.75
N LYS A 68 -7.11 11.73 -6.07
CA LYS A 68 -8.29 12.25 -6.75
C LYS A 68 -9.43 11.25 -6.78
N PHE A 69 -9.09 9.99 -7.04
CA PHE A 69 -10.04 8.89 -6.96
C PHE A 69 -9.31 7.61 -6.57
N ALA A 70 -10.06 6.65 -6.04
CA ALA A 70 -9.52 5.34 -5.73
C ALA A 70 -10.55 4.23 -5.93
N TYR A 71 -10.13 3.11 -6.50
CA TYR A 71 -10.84 1.85 -6.40
C TYR A 71 -10.25 1.09 -5.21
N GLN A 72 -11.09 0.80 -4.23
CA GLN A 72 -10.73 -0.05 -3.11
C GLN A 72 -10.44 -1.47 -3.58
N THR A 73 -9.90 -2.30 -2.68
CA THR A 73 -9.43 -3.64 -3.01
C THR A 73 -10.48 -4.47 -3.76
N PHE A 74 -10.11 -5.03 -4.90
CA PHE A 74 -10.88 -6.03 -5.63
C PHE A 74 -9.96 -7.13 -6.18
N ILE A 75 -10.54 -8.29 -6.50
CA ILE A 75 -9.80 -9.41 -7.10
C ILE A 75 -9.57 -9.08 -8.57
N TRP A 76 -8.31 -9.08 -9.00
CA TRP A 76 -7.94 -8.92 -10.40
C TRP A 76 -8.49 -10.08 -11.24
N LYS A 77 -9.09 -9.76 -12.39
CA LYS A 77 -9.54 -10.74 -13.38
C LYS A 77 -9.10 -10.28 -14.76
N ASN A 78 -8.49 -11.17 -15.52
CA ASN A 78 -8.23 -11.04 -16.94
C ASN A 78 -8.96 -12.18 -17.72
N ASN A 79 -8.91 -12.13 -19.04
CA ASN A 79 -9.47 -13.15 -19.92
C ASN A 79 -8.53 -14.36 -20.12
N ALA A 80 -7.51 -14.54 -19.28
CA ALA A 80 -6.61 -15.68 -19.38
C ALA A 80 -7.19 -16.91 -18.66
N LYS A 81 -6.74 -18.09 -19.09
CA LYS A 81 -7.21 -19.39 -18.58
C LYS A 81 -6.91 -19.58 -17.08
N ASP A 82 -5.79 -19.02 -16.62
CA ASP A 82 -5.36 -19.01 -15.21
C ASP A 82 -5.35 -17.58 -14.68
N ASN A 83 -6.45 -17.18 -14.06
CA ASN A 83 -6.55 -15.89 -13.41
C ASN A 83 -5.68 -15.86 -12.15
N ALA A 84 -4.71 -14.95 -12.09
CA ALA A 84 -3.92 -14.74 -10.89
C ALA A 84 -4.83 -14.24 -9.75
N ASN A 85 -4.86 -14.96 -8.63
CA ASN A 85 -5.63 -14.60 -7.44
C ASN A 85 -4.97 -13.46 -6.65
N VAL A 86 -4.84 -12.29 -7.29
CA VAL A 86 -4.20 -11.11 -6.72
C VAL A 86 -5.24 -10.03 -6.44
N HIS A 87 -5.13 -9.44 -5.26
CA HIS A 87 -5.92 -8.29 -4.88
C HIS A 87 -5.23 -7.00 -5.31
N VAL A 88 -5.95 -6.16 -6.03
CA VAL A 88 -5.44 -4.89 -6.56
C VAL A 88 -6.28 -3.70 -6.09
N VAL A 89 -5.68 -2.52 -6.22
CA VAL A 89 -6.32 -1.21 -6.07
C VAL A 89 -6.01 -0.38 -7.31
N ILE A 90 -6.83 0.64 -7.56
CA ILE A 90 -6.53 1.68 -8.56
C ILE A 90 -6.48 3.01 -7.84
N ILE A 91 -5.44 3.79 -8.06
CA ILE A 91 -5.23 5.06 -7.34
C ILE A 91 -4.92 6.13 -8.36
N GLY A 92 -5.77 7.17 -8.41
CA GLY A 92 -5.57 8.36 -9.21
C GLY A 92 -4.96 9.49 -8.38
N LEU A 93 -3.86 10.08 -8.84
CA LEU A 93 -3.18 11.20 -8.20
C LEU A 93 -3.36 12.50 -9.00
N SER A 94 -3.42 13.62 -8.29
CA SER A 94 -3.61 14.96 -8.83
C SER A 94 -2.96 16.01 -7.93
N THR A 95 -2.54 17.14 -8.51
CA THR A 95 -2.10 18.34 -7.79
C THR A 95 -3.27 19.27 -7.41
N ASN A 96 -4.44 19.08 -8.02
CA ASN A 96 -5.63 19.89 -7.73
C ASN A 96 -6.39 19.34 -6.50
N ASN A 97 -6.40 20.11 -5.42
CA ASN A 97 -7.01 19.73 -4.14
C ASN A 97 -8.42 20.29 -3.93
N ASN A 98 -8.91 21.14 -4.84
CA ASN A 98 -10.21 21.80 -4.72
C ASN A 98 -11.36 21.00 -5.34
N GLU A 99 -11.06 19.91 -6.04
CA GLU A 99 -12.07 19.07 -6.66
C GLU A 99 -12.62 18.01 -5.68
N SER A 100 -13.89 17.65 -5.83
CA SER A 100 -14.45 16.47 -5.16
C SER A 100 -13.69 15.20 -5.53
N LYS A 101 -13.66 14.22 -4.64
CA LYS A 101 -12.92 12.97 -4.82
C LYS A 101 -13.85 11.78 -4.78
N ASP A 102 -13.53 10.73 -5.52
CA ASP A 102 -14.41 9.57 -5.64
C ASP A 102 -13.73 8.28 -5.16
N ILE A 103 -14.41 7.57 -4.27
CA ILE A 103 -14.04 6.22 -3.87
C ILE A 103 -15.00 5.24 -4.54
N TYR A 104 -14.44 4.25 -5.23
CA TYR A 104 -15.15 3.16 -5.86
C TYR A 104 -14.97 1.88 -5.04
N ILE A 105 -16.09 1.21 -4.75
CA ILE A 105 -16.10 0.00 -3.92
C ILE A 105 -16.74 -1.11 -4.73
N ASN A 106 -15.99 -2.18 -4.99
CA ASN A 106 -16.52 -3.36 -5.67
C ASN A 106 -16.95 -4.40 -4.63
N ILE A 107 -18.25 -4.71 -4.60
CA ILE A 107 -18.81 -5.76 -3.75
C ILE A 107 -19.51 -6.75 -4.68
N LYS A 108 -18.99 -7.98 -4.75
CA LYS A 108 -19.56 -9.08 -5.55
C LYS A 108 -19.85 -8.70 -7.01
N GLY A 109 -18.97 -7.91 -7.64
CA GLY A 109 -19.12 -7.48 -9.03
C GLY A 109 -19.91 -6.18 -9.23
N ASN A 110 -20.60 -5.69 -8.19
CA ASN A 110 -21.27 -4.40 -8.23
C ASN A 110 -20.34 -3.31 -7.72
N THR A 111 -20.08 -2.30 -8.56
CA THR A 111 -19.25 -1.16 -8.20
C THR A 111 -20.12 0.01 -7.79
N SER A 112 -20.01 0.47 -6.55
CA SER A 112 -20.63 1.71 -6.07
C SER A 112 -19.62 2.85 -6.05
N ARG A 113 -20.12 4.10 -6.15
CA ARG A 113 -19.32 5.33 -6.06
C ARG A 113 -19.72 6.11 -4.82
N LYS A 114 -18.73 6.58 -4.07
CA LYS A 114 -18.89 7.49 -2.93
C LYS A 114 -18.04 8.74 -3.17
N THR A 115 -18.69 9.90 -3.28
CA THR A 115 -17.99 11.19 -3.39
C THR A 115 -17.66 11.73 -2.00
N VAL A 116 -16.41 12.15 -1.80
CA VAL A 116 -15.84 12.55 -0.50
C VAL A 116 -15.00 13.81 -0.64
N LYS A 117 -14.74 14.48 0.49
CA LYS A 117 -13.86 15.66 0.53
C LYS A 117 -12.38 15.30 0.44
N ASN A 118 -11.97 14.19 1.04
CA ASN A 118 -10.60 13.72 1.02
C ASN A 118 -10.53 12.18 1.07
N ILE A 119 -9.48 11.63 0.45
CA ILE A 119 -9.18 10.20 0.46
C ILE A 119 -7.87 10.00 1.23
N THR A 120 -7.92 9.17 2.27
CA THR A 120 -6.77 8.79 3.09
C THR A 120 -5.79 7.95 2.27
N PRO A 121 -4.52 7.80 2.69
CA PRO A 121 -3.60 6.90 2.01
C PRO A 121 -3.98 5.40 2.15
N TYR A 122 -5.02 5.10 2.93
CA TYR A 122 -5.65 3.78 3.07
C TYR A 122 -6.91 3.61 2.20
N LEU A 123 -7.21 4.59 1.34
CA LEU A 123 -8.36 4.61 0.41
C LEU A 123 -9.74 4.68 1.08
N PHE A 124 -9.83 5.33 2.23
CA PHE A 124 -11.08 5.66 2.91
C PHE A 124 -11.31 7.17 2.95
N GLU A 125 -12.50 7.60 3.35
CA GLU A 125 -12.75 9.00 3.65
C GLU A 125 -12.03 9.40 4.95
N GLY A 126 -11.28 10.51 4.93
CA GLY A 126 -10.57 11.00 6.11
C GLY A 126 -9.35 11.85 5.76
N GLY A 127 -8.49 12.12 6.74
CA GLY A 127 -7.28 12.95 6.58
C GLY A 127 -6.07 12.23 5.98
N ASN A 128 -5.00 12.98 5.73
CA ASN A 128 -3.73 12.49 5.17
C ASN A 128 -2.80 11.86 6.23
N ILE A 129 -3.36 11.09 7.17
CA ILE A 129 -2.60 10.50 8.26
C ILE A 129 -2.17 9.08 7.86
N ALA A 130 -0.87 8.81 7.93
CA ALA A 130 -0.31 7.47 7.82
C ALA A 130 0.24 7.01 9.18
N ILE A 131 -0.04 5.76 9.55
CA ILE A 131 0.39 5.18 10.83
C ILE A 131 1.79 4.60 10.68
N SER A 132 2.76 5.21 11.34
CA SER A 132 4.15 4.77 11.31
C SER A 132 4.42 3.60 12.26
N ARG A 133 5.39 2.76 11.88
CA ARG A 133 5.83 1.64 12.70
C ARG A 133 6.41 2.13 14.04
N ARG A 134 6.02 1.47 15.13
CA ARG A 134 6.54 1.72 16.47
C ARG A 134 7.07 0.42 17.08
N SER A 135 8.12 0.55 17.89
CA SER A 135 8.66 -0.56 18.70
C SER A 135 8.09 -0.59 20.13
N LYS A 136 7.38 0.46 20.55
CA LYS A 136 6.77 0.60 21.87
C LYS A 136 5.29 0.95 21.77
N PRO A 137 4.41 0.37 22.61
CA PRO A 137 2.99 0.72 22.65
C PRO A 137 2.73 2.21 22.88
N LEU A 138 1.52 2.66 22.53
CA LEU A 138 1.05 4.02 22.77
C LEU A 138 0.51 4.22 24.19
N CYS A 139 -0.07 3.17 24.75
CA CYS A 139 -0.70 3.15 26.06
C CYS A 139 0.03 2.16 26.98
N SER A 140 -0.32 2.19 28.27
CA SER A 140 0.25 1.30 29.29
C SER A 140 -0.30 -0.12 29.12
N VAL A 141 0.29 -0.88 28.21
CA VAL A 141 -0.02 -2.30 27.96
C VAL A 141 1.28 -3.12 27.90
N PRO A 142 1.24 -4.42 28.22
CA PRO A 142 2.41 -5.29 28.12
C PRO A 142 2.99 -5.31 26.69
N PRO A 143 4.32 -5.35 26.53
CA PRO A 143 4.96 -5.45 25.22
C PRO A 143 4.63 -6.80 24.56
N ILE A 144 4.34 -6.77 23.25
CA ILE A 144 4.16 -7.98 22.45
C ILE A 144 5.54 -8.46 21.97
N SER A 145 5.80 -9.76 22.13
CA SER A 145 6.98 -10.43 21.58
C SER A 145 6.60 -11.21 20.33
N LYS A 146 7.49 -11.24 19.34
CA LYS A 146 7.33 -12.12 18.18
C LYS A 146 7.56 -13.57 18.64
N GLY A 147 6.71 -14.49 18.22
CA GLY A 147 6.89 -15.92 18.50
C GLY A 147 8.18 -16.47 17.90
N ASN A 148 8.56 -17.67 18.34
CA ASN A 148 9.72 -18.38 17.80
C ASN A 148 9.47 -18.73 16.34
N MET A 149 10.40 -18.33 15.47
CA MET A 149 10.36 -18.64 14.03
C MET A 149 11.50 -19.62 13.76
N PRO A 150 11.22 -20.92 13.63
CA PRO A 150 12.25 -21.90 13.35
C PRO A 150 12.74 -21.69 11.91
N TYR A 151 14.07 -21.60 11.75
CA TYR A 151 14.76 -21.48 10.46
C TYR A 151 15.44 -22.82 10.14
N ASP A 152 14.69 -23.90 10.28
CA ASP A 152 15.19 -25.27 10.36
C ASP A 152 14.63 -26.17 9.25
N ASP A 153 13.88 -25.62 8.28
CA ASP A 153 13.21 -26.38 7.21
C ASP A 153 12.26 -27.48 7.74
N GLY A 154 11.69 -27.28 8.93
CA GLY A 154 10.80 -28.25 9.57
C GLY A 154 11.52 -29.38 10.31
N ASN A 155 12.86 -29.39 10.36
CA ASN A 155 13.63 -30.45 11.03
C ASN A 155 13.39 -30.53 12.56
N LEU A 156 12.85 -29.49 13.19
CA LEU A 156 12.46 -29.50 14.62
C LEU A 156 10.94 -29.49 14.80
N LEU A 157 10.17 -29.72 13.73
CA LEU A 157 8.72 -29.83 13.77
C LEU A 157 8.33 -31.31 13.68
N LEU A 158 8.23 -31.96 14.84
CA LEU A 158 7.81 -33.36 14.92
C LEU A 158 6.29 -33.47 15.04
N ASN A 159 5.71 -34.39 14.28
CA ASN A 159 4.34 -34.84 14.50
C ASN A 159 4.27 -35.83 15.69
N SER A 160 3.06 -36.24 16.08
CA SER A 160 2.88 -37.12 17.24
C SER A 160 3.56 -38.49 17.09
N GLU A 161 3.66 -39.03 15.88
CA GLU A 161 4.29 -40.32 15.59
C GLU A 161 5.82 -40.24 15.64
N GLU A 162 6.39 -39.20 15.02
CA GLU A 162 7.84 -38.93 15.00
C GLU A 162 8.42 -38.61 16.39
N LYS A 163 7.58 -38.16 17.32
CA LYS A 163 7.97 -37.94 18.71
C LYS A 163 8.13 -39.24 19.51
N MET A 164 7.45 -40.31 19.10
CA MET A 164 7.39 -41.58 19.84
C MET A 164 8.43 -42.62 19.38
N SER A 165 9.12 -42.36 18.26
CA SER A 165 10.26 -43.16 17.77
C SER A 165 11.58 -42.75 18.43
#